data_AF-A0A7C3E1N4-F1
#
_entry.id   AF-A0A7C3E1N4-F1
#
_cell.length_a   1.000
_cell.length_b   1.000
_cell.length_c   1.000
_cell.angle_alpha   90.00
_cell.angle_beta   90.00
_cell.angle_gamma   90.00
#
_symmetry.space_group_name_H-M   'P 1'
#
loop_
_entity.id
_entity.type
_entity.pdbx_description
1 polymer ?
#
loop_
_entity_poly.entity_id
_entity_poly.type
_entity_poly.pdbx_seq_one_letter_code
_entity_poly.pdbx_strand_id
1 'polypeptide(L)'
;MALRRRFGTTAWAVQDEKRCLVLSCDGLGEPELAAYDPKQPPFSPPEGLVPDEFEALWQDYYQIINIETRKNPELRKRLMPQRYWKYLPELKAPQ
;
A
#
# COMPACT_ATOMS: atom_id res chain seq x y z
N MET A 1 14.64 6.47 11.17
CA MET A 1 13.94 7.65 11.76
C MET A 1 12.46 7.79 11.34
N ALA A 2 12.11 7.99 10.06
CA ALA A 2 10.71 8.28 9.67
C ALA A 2 9.71 7.13 9.94
N LEU A 3 10.08 5.88 9.63
CA LEU A 3 9.19 4.73 9.83
C LEU A 3 8.98 4.41 11.32
N ARG A 4 10.01 4.59 12.15
CA ARG A 4 9.92 4.45 13.62
C ARG A 4 8.90 5.43 14.23
N ARG A 5 8.84 6.68 13.75
CA ARG A 5 7.82 7.65 14.17
C ARG A 5 6.40 7.25 13.74
N ARG A 6 6.26 6.57 12.60
CA ARG A 6 4.97 6.19 12.01
C ARG A 6 4.38 4.93 12.64
N PHE A 7 5.20 3.91 12.86
CA PHE A 7 4.76 2.60 13.33
C PHE A 7 5.03 2.36 14.82
N GLY A 8 5.83 3.21 15.46
CA GLY A 8 6.12 3.14 16.89
C GLY A 8 6.74 1.80 17.26
N THR A 9 6.08 1.08 18.16
CA THR A 9 6.46 -0.26 18.64
C THR A 9 5.75 -1.41 17.92
N THR A 10 5.03 -1.12 16.84
CA THR A 10 4.33 -2.15 16.06
C THR A 10 5.33 -2.88 15.19
N ALA A 11 5.27 -4.20 15.13
CA ALA A 11 6.07 -4.98 14.18
C ALA A 11 5.56 -4.73 12.75
N TRP A 12 6.48 -4.50 11.81
CA TRP A 12 6.14 -4.25 10.40
C TRP A 12 7.23 -4.77 9.47
N ALA A 13 6.85 -5.03 8.22
CA ALA A 13 7.79 -5.34 7.15
C ALA A 13 7.37 -4.63 5.85
N VAL A 14 8.35 -4.22 5.06
CA VAL A 14 8.17 -3.66 3.72
C VAL A 14 8.92 -4.55 2.74
N GLN A 15 8.18 -5.20 1.84
CA GLN A 15 8.71 -6.12 0.85
C GLN A 15 8.80 -5.43 -0.52
N ASP A 16 9.96 -5.55 -1.17
CA ASP A 16 10.20 -5.21 -2.57
C ASP A 16 10.29 -6.51 -3.37
N GLU A 17 9.24 -6.81 -4.13
CA GLU A 17 9.14 -8.00 -5.00
C GLU A 17 10.12 -7.96 -6.17
N LYS A 18 10.39 -6.77 -6.73
CA LYS A 18 11.26 -6.66 -7.90
C LYS A 18 12.72 -6.91 -7.54
N ARG A 19 13.13 -6.50 -6.35
CA ARG A 19 14.51 -6.64 -5.88
C ARG A 19 14.71 -7.84 -4.96
N CYS A 20 13.64 -8.55 -4.61
CA CYS A 20 13.66 -9.65 -3.65
C CYS A 20 14.28 -9.22 -2.30
N LEU A 21 13.91 -8.02 -1.83
CA LEU A 21 14.37 -7.44 -0.56
C LEU A 21 13.21 -7.24 0.41
N VAL A 22 13.46 -7.41 1.69
CA VAL A 22 12.52 -7.10 2.76
C VAL A 22 13.21 -6.28 3.83
N LEU A 23 12.57 -5.18 4.23
CA LEU A 23 12.95 -4.38 5.39
C LEU A 23 11.98 -4.72 6.52
N SER A 24 12.44 -5.37 7.58
CA SER A 24 11.61 -5.81 8.70
C SER A 24 12.01 -5.14 10.01
N CYS A 25 11.03 -4.87 10.87
CA CYS A 25 11.21 -4.33 12.20
C CYS A 25 10.28 -5.04 13.17
N ASP A 26 10.83 -5.53 14.28
CA ASP A 26 10.08 -6.16 15.37
C ASP A 26 9.37 -5.14 16.30
N GLY A 27 9.57 -3.84 16.07
CA GLY A 27 8.98 -2.73 16.82
C GLY A 27 9.88 -2.19 17.94
N LEU A 28 10.90 -2.92 18.37
CA LEU A 28 11.81 -2.49 19.44
C LEU A 28 13.22 -2.19 18.92
N GLY A 29 13.64 -2.90 17.87
CA GLY A 29 14.93 -2.77 17.23
C GLY A 29 14.97 -1.79 16.07
N GLU A 30 16.17 -1.60 15.53
CA GLU A 30 16.35 -0.93 14.23
C GLU A 30 15.95 -1.87 13.09
N PRO A 31 15.40 -1.35 11.99
CA PRO A 31 14.92 -2.17 10.89
C PRO A 31 16.08 -2.89 10.18
N GLU A 32 15.90 -4.18 9.91
CA GLU A 32 16.87 -5.04 9.23
C GLU A 32 16.48 -5.23 7.77
N LEU A 33 17.45 -5.13 6.86
CA LEU A 33 17.27 -5.37 5.44
C LEU A 33 17.83 -6.74 5.07
N ALA A 34 16.97 -7.62 4.58
CA ALA A 34 17.33 -8.97 4.14
C ALA A 34 16.91 -9.21 2.69
N ALA A 35 17.68 -10.04 1.98
CA ALA A 35 17.24 -10.63 0.73
C ALA A 35 16.44 -11.92 1.00
N TYR A 36 15.48 -12.25 0.14
CA TYR A 36 14.69 -13.47 0.24
C TYR A 36 14.64 -14.23 -1.08
N ASP A 37 14.33 -15.53 -1.02
CA ASP A 37 14.13 -16.35 -2.22
C ASP A 37 12.76 -16.01 -2.84
N PRO A 38 12.68 -15.55 -4.10
CA PRO A 38 11.41 -15.28 -4.75
C PRO A 38 10.45 -16.48 -4.82
N LYS A 39 10.93 -17.73 -4.69
CA LYS A 39 10.07 -18.91 -4.60
C LYS A 39 9.39 -19.07 -3.23
N GLN A 40 9.94 -18.44 -2.20
CA GLN A 40 9.45 -18.49 -0.83
C GLN A 40 9.46 -17.07 -0.24
N PRO A 41 8.54 -16.21 -0.69
CA PRO A 41 8.44 -14.86 -0.16
C PRO A 41 8.08 -14.88 1.34
N PRO A 42 8.69 -14.00 2.15
CA PRO A 42 8.47 -13.95 3.60
C PRO A 42 7.03 -13.54 3.95
N PHE A 43 6.38 -12.78 3.08
CA PHE A 43 4.97 -12.46 3.16
C PHE A 43 4.30 -12.78 1.82
N SER A 44 3.23 -13.57 1.88
CA SER A 44 2.31 -13.77 0.76
C SER A 44 0.95 -13.22 1.16
N PRO A 45 0.16 -12.67 0.23
CA PRO A 45 -1.26 -12.44 0.46
C PRO A 45 -1.89 -13.76 0.96
N PRO A 46 -2.81 -13.73 1.94
CA PRO A 46 -3.50 -14.94 2.38
C PRO A 46 -4.16 -15.63 1.19
N GLU A 47 -3.94 -16.93 1.03
CA GLU A 47 -4.61 -17.71 -0.01
C GLU A 47 -6.13 -17.59 0.14
N GLY A 48 -6.81 -17.14 -0.92
CA GLY A 48 -8.26 -16.91 -0.93
C GLY A 48 -8.70 -15.47 -0.66
N LEU A 49 -7.78 -14.56 -0.35
CA LEU A 49 -8.08 -13.13 -0.29
C LEU A 49 -8.08 -12.59 -1.72
N VAL A 50 -9.26 -12.56 -2.35
CA VAL A 50 -9.40 -12.03 -3.71
C VAL A 50 -9.07 -10.54 -3.63
N PRO A 51 -7.96 -10.07 -4.25
CA PRO A 51 -7.56 -8.66 -4.17
C PRO A 51 -8.69 -7.71 -4.58
N ASP A 52 -9.54 -8.17 -5.48
CA ASP A 52 -10.68 -7.41 -6.02
C ASP A 52 -11.78 -7.13 -4.99
N GLU A 53 -12.02 -7.98 -3.98
CA GLU A 53 -13.11 -7.75 -3.02
C GLU A 53 -12.81 -6.56 -2.08
N PHE A 54 -11.59 -6.48 -1.57
CA PHE A 54 -11.17 -5.37 -0.71
C PHE A 54 -10.97 -4.08 -1.51
N GLU A 55 -10.49 -4.19 -2.75
CA GLU A 55 -10.45 -3.04 -3.66
C GLU A 55 -11.85 -2.50 -3.96
N ALA A 56 -12.83 -3.38 -4.21
CA ALA A 56 -14.23 -2.99 -4.42
C ALA A 56 -14.82 -2.30 -3.17
N LEU A 57 -14.62 -2.89 -1.98
CA LEU A 57 -15.05 -2.27 -0.72
C LEU A 57 -14.42 -0.88 -0.51
N TRP A 58 -13.15 -0.72 -0.87
CA TRP A 58 -12.49 0.58 -0.81
C TRP A 58 -13.05 1.56 -1.83
N GLN A 59 -13.32 1.13 -3.07
CA GLN A 59 -13.93 1.96 -4.10
C GLN A 59 -15.32 2.46 -3.67
N ASP A 60 -16.15 1.56 -3.15
CA ASP A 60 -17.48 1.90 -2.63
C ASP A 60 -17.39 2.91 -1.49
N TYR A 61 -16.53 2.62 -0.49
CA TYR A 61 -16.29 3.53 0.62
C TYR A 61 -15.85 4.91 0.11
N TYR A 62 -14.85 4.93 -0.78
CA TYR A 62 -14.29 6.15 -1.35
C TYR A 62 -15.33 6.97 -2.10
N GLN A 63 -16.19 6.32 -2.88
CA GLN A 63 -17.27 6.99 -3.61
C GLN A 63 -18.31 7.59 -2.65
N ILE A 64 -18.74 6.82 -1.64
CA ILE A 64 -19.80 7.22 -0.71
C ILE A 64 -19.38 8.42 0.16
N ILE A 65 -18.14 8.44 0.65
CA ILE A 65 -17.69 9.52 1.55
C ILE A 65 -17.34 10.81 0.80
N ASN A 66 -17.11 10.73 -0.51
CA ASN A 66 -16.57 11.84 -1.28
C ASN A 66 -17.68 12.81 -1.70
N ILE A 67 -17.41 14.11 -1.57
CA ILE A 67 -18.38 15.14 -1.88
C ILE A 67 -18.09 15.65 -3.29
N GLU A 68 -19.03 15.46 -4.22
CA GLU A 68 -18.88 15.80 -5.64
C GLU A 68 -18.39 17.23 -5.88
N THR A 69 -18.93 18.20 -5.13
CA THR A 69 -18.55 19.62 -5.24
C THR A 69 -17.13 19.92 -4.75
N ARG A 70 -16.48 19.01 -4.04
CA ARG A 70 -15.09 19.14 -3.56
C ARG A 70 -14.07 18.46 -4.47
N LYS A 71 -14.50 17.88 -5.60
CA LYS A 71 -13.57 17.27 -6.57
C LYS A 71 -12.63 18.33 -7.15
N ASN A 72 -11.34 18.22 -6.80
CA ASN A 72 -10.28 19.07 -7.32
C ASN A 72 -9.16 18.22 -7.95
N PRO A 73 -9.26 17.88 -9.24
CA PRO A 73 -8.30 17.03 -9.93
C PRO A 73 -6.90 17.66 -10.03
N GLU A 74 -6.82 19.00 -10.13
CA GLU A 74 -5.53 19.71 -10.22
C GLU A 74 -4.76 19.65 -8.90
N LEU A 75 -5.45 19.83 -7.78
CA LEU A 75 -4.83 19.65 -6.46
C LEU A 75 -4.35 18.20 -6.26
N ARG A 76 -5.13 17.20 -6.71
CA ARG A 76 -4.71 15.79 -6.65
C ARG A 76 -3.43 15.57 -7.46
N LYS A 77 -3.36 16.05 -8.70
CA LYS A 77 -2.16 15.92 -9.55
C LYS A 77 -0.93 16.57 -8.90
N ARG A 78 -1.10 17.72 -8.24
CA ARG A 78 -0.02 18.43 -7.54
C ARG A 78 0.50 17.66 -6.33
N LEU A 79 -0.38 17.03 -5.56
CA LEU A 79 -0.02 16.27 -4.36
C LEU A 79 0.41 14.83 -4.68
N MET A 80 -0.04 14.28 -5.81
CA MET A 80 0.13 12.89 -6.17
C MET A 80 0.41 12.73 -7.67
N PRO A 81 1.67 12.44 -8.06
CA PRO A 81 2.07 12.29 -9.45
C PRO A 81 1.26 11.21 -10.19
N GLN A 82 0.87 11.51 -11.43
CA GLN A 82 0.02 10.63 -12.25
C GLN A 82 0.58 9.23 -12.48
N ARG A 83 1.92 9.07 -12.49
CA ARG A 83 2.57 7.76 -12.66
C ARG A 83 2.15 6.72 -11.60
N TYR A 84 1.69 7.17 -10.44
CA TYR A 84 1.22 6.31 -9.35
C TYR A 84 -0.27 6.00 -9.42
N TRP A 85 -1.05 6.71 -10.24
CA TRP A 85 -2.51 6.56 -10.25
C TRP A 85 -2.96 5.15 -10.67
N LYS A 86 -2.17 4.45 -11.49
CA LYS A 86 -2.40 3.05 -11.84
C LYS A 86 -2.37 2.07 -10.66
N TYR A 87 -1.79 2.47 -9.53
CA TYR A 87 -1.71 1.68 -8.30
C TYR A 87 -2.75 2.11 -7.26
N LEU A 88 -3.61 3.08 -7.59
CA LEU A 88 -4.63 3.60 -6.67
C LEU A 88 -5.98 2.96 -6.98
N PRO A 89 -6.52 2.12 -6.09
CA PRO A 89 -7.78 1.42 -6.34
C PRO A 89 -8.94 2.37 -6.59
N GLU A 90 -8.98 3.55 -5.96
CA GLU A 90 -10.04 4.55 -6.17
C GLU A 90 -9.99 5.31 -7.51
N LEU A 91 -8.92 5.13 -8.29
CA LEU A 91 -8.77 5.72 -9.63
C LEU A 91 -8.86 4.68 -10.75
N LYS A 92 -8.98 3.40 -10.41
CA LYS A 92 -9.24 2.35 -11.40
C LYS A 92 -10.66 2.55 -11.94
N ALA A 93 -10.84 2.47 -13.26
CA ALA A 93 -12.18 2.46 -13.84
C ALA A 93 -12.90 1.19 -13.39
N PRO A 94 -14.21 1.23 -13.10
CA PRO A 94 -14.99 0.01 -12.93
C PRO A 94 -14.87 -0.82 -14.22
N GLN A 95 -14.52 -2.10 -14.08
CA GLN A 95 -14.52 -3.06 -15.20
C GLN A 95 -15.94 -3.42 -15.60
#